data_AF-A0A7C4V8M3-F1
#
_entry.id   AF-A0A7C4V8M3-F1
#
_cell.length_a   1.000
_cell.length_b   1.000
_cell.length_c   1.000
_cell.angle_alpha   90.00
_cell.angle_beta   90.00
_cell.angle_gamma   90.00
#
_symmetry.space_group_name_H-M   'P 1'
#
loop_
_entity.id
_entity.type
_entity.pdbx_description
1 polymer ?
#
loop_
_entity_poly.entity_id
_entity_poly.type
_entity_poly.pdbx_seq_one_letter_code
_entity_poly.pdbx_strand_id
1 'polypeptide(L)'
;MKRILFTILFTIAGSQTLAAAQTPADALATCVSTSMSNQDSVVTARWLFIAMSRHPALPQGARVSDSEGLDANRQMGALVNRMLFEVCASETRAAIQGQGRDAALEAAFNMFGQRAMTDLMGNPDVMASVIQLGAYVDQQRLNALTPPATQ
;
A
#
# COMPACT_ATOMS: atom_id res chain seq x y z
N MET A 1 -19.57 35.92 61.62
CA MET A 1 -18.75 34.68 61.69
C MET A 1 -19.33 33.71 60.66
N LYS A 2 -18.98 33.86 59.38
CA LYS A 2 -17.90 33.14 58.66
C LYS A 2 -18.20 31.65 58.52
N ARG A 3 -18.79 31.26 57.38
CA ARG A 3 -18.67 29.93 56.75
C ARG A 3 -19.12 30.05 55.30
N ILE A 4 -18.18 30.47 54.46
CA ILE A 4 -18.29 30.56 53.00
C ILE A 4 -18.22 29.13 52.47
N LEU A 5 -19.31 28.66 51.87
CA LEU A 5 -19.39 27.39 51.18
C LEU A 5 -18.68 27.54 49.82
N PHE A 6 -17.53 26.89 49.66
CA PHE A 6 -16.72 26.92 48.45
C PHE A 6 -17.23 25.85 47.48
N THR A 7 -18.04 26.24 46.50
CA THR A 7 -18.50 25.36 45.42
C THR A 7 -17.38 25.24 44.39
N ILE A 8 -16.66 24.12 44.39
CA ILE A 8 -15.62 23.80 43.40
C ILE A 8 -16.32 23.33 42.11
N LEU A 9 -16.35 24.22 41.11
CA LEU A 9 -16.81 23.91 39.75
C LEU A 9 -15.67 23.23 38.99
N PHE A 10 -15.75 21.90 38.86
CA PHE A 10 -14.78 21.08 38.15
C PHE A 10 -14.97 21.27 36.63
N THR A 11 -14.14 22.12 36.02
CA THR A 11 -14.11 22.32 34.57
C THR A 11 -13.29 21.20 33.94
N ILE A 12 -13.97 20.20 33.37
CA ILE A 12 -13.33 19.15 32.57
C ILE A 12 -12.94 19.77 31.23
N ALA A 13 -11.66 20.14 31.09
CA ALA A 13 -11.07 20.47 29.80
C ALA A 13 -10.98 19.18 28.97
N GLY A 14 -11.94 18.97 28.08
CA GLY A 14 -11.89 17.89 27.10
C GLY A 14 -10.74 18.13 26.13
N SER A 15 -9.71 17.29 26.23
CA SER A 15 -8.66 17.17 25.22
C SER A 15 -9.29 16.73 23.91
N GLN A 16 -9.57 17.68 23.02
CA GLN A 16 -9.98 17.36 21.66
C GLN A 16 -8.75 16.78 20.96
N THR A 17 -8.62 15.46 20.94
CA THR A 17 -7.70 14.80 20.02
C THR A 17 -8.18 15.15 18.63
N LEU A 18 -7.44 16.00 17.93
CA LEU A 18 -7.64 16.25 16.50
C LEU A 18 -7.47 14.91 15.78
N ALA A 19 -8.57 14.20 15.54
CA ALA A 19 -8.61 13.13 14.58
C ALA A 19 -8.33 13.81 13.23
N ALA A 20 -7.14 13.58 12.66
CA ALA A 20 -6.84 14.03 11.32
C ALA A 20 -7.93 13.47 10.40
N ALA A 21 -8.72 14.35 9.78
CA ALA A 21 -9.74 13.93 8.84
C ALA A 21 -9.03 13.21 7.69
N GLN A 22 -9.19 11.89 7.60
CA GLN A 22 -8.65 11.12 6.49
C GLN A 22 -9.24 11.66 5.19
N THR A 23 -8.40 11.86 4.18
CA THR A 23 -8.92 12.25 2.87
C THR A 23 -9.72 11.09 2.27
N PRO A 24 -10.66 11.36 1.35
CA PRO A 24 -11.35 10.29 0.63
C PRO A 24 -10.40 9.32 -0.09
N ALA A 25 -9.26 9.81 -0.59
CA ALA A 25 -8.19 8.96 -1.14
C ALA A 25 -7.61 8.02 -0.08
N ASP A 26 -7.27 8.54 1.10
CA ASP A 26 -6.69 7.73 2.18
C ASP A 26 -7.66 6.67 2.68
N ALA A 27 -8.96 7.01 2.71
CA ALA A 27 -10.01 6.06 3.06
C ALA A 27 -10.11 4.91 2.04
N LEU A 28 -10.07 5.22 0.73
CA LEU A 28 -10.03 4.20 -0.32
C LEU A 28 -8.78 3.34 -0.23
N ALA A 29 -7.62 3.98 -0.08
CA ALA A 29 -6.34 3.30 0.05
C ALA A 29 -6.31 2.34 1.25
N THR A 30 -6.85 2.81 2.39
CA THR A 30 -6.99 2.01 3.62
C THR A 30 -7.94 0.83 3.41
N CYS A 31 -9.10 1.06 2.79
CA CYS A 31 -10.05 -0.02 2.52
C CYS A 31 -9.45 -1.11 1.62
N VAL A 32 -8.80 -0.72 0.51
CA VAL A 32 -8.12 -1.66 -0.39
C VAL A 32 -7.05 -2.45 0.36
N SER A 33 -6.15 -1.74 1.07
CA SER A 33 -5.04 -2.39 1.78
C SER A 33 -5.53 -3.37 2.85
N THR A 34 -6.54 -3.01 3.63
CA THR A 34 -7.04 -3.87 4.73
C THR A 34 -7.91 -5.02 4.24
N SER A 35 -8.54 -4.89 3.07
CA SER A 35 -9.42 -5.90 2.51
C SER A 35 -8.71 -6.90 1.58
N MET A 36 -7.52 -6.59 1.10
CA MET A 36 -6.72 -7.49 0.27
C MET A 36 -6.25 -8.72 1.04
N SER A 37 -6.48 -9.89 0.46
CA SER A 37 -5.90 -11.16 0.91
C SER A 37 -4.49 -11.37 0.35
N ASN A 38 -3.74 -12.33 0.89
CA ASN A 38 -2.44 -12.71 0.32
C ASN A 38 -2.57 -13.28 -1.10
N GLN A 39 -3.69 -13.94 -1.41
CA GLN A 39 -3.96 -14.39 -2.77
C GLN A 39 -4.12 -13.21 -3.73
N ASP A 40 -4.78 -12.13 -3.30
CA ASP A 40 -4.95 -10.90 -4.09
C ASP A 40 -3.59 -10.21 -4.35
N SER A 41 -2.72 -10.22 -3.34
CA SER A 41 -1.33 -9.75 -3.48
C SER A 41 -0.58 -10.53 -4.56
N VAL A 42 -0.68 -11.86 -4.56
CA VAL A 42 -0.03 -12.72 -5.57
C VAL A 42 -0.60 -12.47 -6.97
N VAL A 43 -1.93 -12.35 -7.10
CA VAL A 43 -2.57 -11.98 -8.38
C VAL A 43 -2.02 -10.65 -8.90
N THR A 44 -1.94 -9.64 -8.03
CA THR A 44 -1.43 -8.32 -8.37
C THR A 44 0.06 -8.36 -8.76
N ALA A 45 0.89 -9.05 -7.97
CA ALA A 45 2.32 -9.18 -8.24
C ALA A 45 2.59 -9.90 -9.57
N ARG A 46 1.87 -11.00 -9.84
CA ARG A 46 1.96 -11.75 -11.10
C ARG A 46 1.58 -10.86 -12.28
N TRP A 47 0.46 -10.15 -12.17
CA TRP A 47 0.00 -9.23 -13.21
C TRP A 47 1.05 -8.15 -13.51
N LEU A 48 1.62 -7.54 -12.46
CA LEU A 48 2.66 -6.51 -12.60
C LEU A 48 3.94 -7.07 -13.25
N PHE A 49 4.41 -8.24 -12.79
CA PHE A 49 5.58 -8.90 -13.37
C PHE A 49 5.40 -9.18 -14.87
N ILE A 50 4.24 -9.73 -15.26
CA ILE A 50 3.94 -10.03 -16.66
C ILE A 50 3.87 -8.73 -17.48
N ALA A 51 3.24 -7.68 -16.96
CA ALA A 51 3.19 -6.38 -17.62
C ALA A 51 4.60 -5.81 -17.82
N MET A 52 5.45 -5.85 -16.80
CA MET A 52 6.84 -5.39 -16.87
C MET A 52 7.67 -6.21 -17.84
N SER A 53 7.46 -7.53 -17.95
CA SER A 53 8.19 -8.42 -18.86
C SER A 53 8.08 -8.03 -20.34
N ARG A 54 7.03 -7.26 -20.70
CA ARG A 54 6.80 -6.76 -22.06
C ARG A 54 7.63 -5.53 -22.41
N HIS A 55 8.32 -4.91 -21.44
CA HIS A 55 9.14 -3.73 -21.68
C HIS A 55 10.22 -4.05 -22.73
N PRO A 56 10.38 -3.23 -23.79
CA PRO A 56 11.25 -3.57 -24.92
C PRO A 56 12.74 -3.66 -24.57
N ALA A 57 13.16 -3.04 -23.45
CA ALA A 57 14.53 -3.13 -22.95
C ALA A 57 14.85 -4.47 -22.23
N LEU A 58 13.84 -5.30 -21.93
CA LEU A 58 14.06 -6.62 -21.34
C LEU A 58 14.30 -7.67 -22.44
N PRO A 59 15.15 -8.69 -22.17
CA PRO A 59 15.42 -9.74 -23.14
C PRO A 59 14.15 -10.54 -23.45
N GLN A 60 14.03 -11.05 -24.68
CA GLN A 60 12.87 -11.84 -25.08
C GLN A 60 12.64 -13.07 -24.19
N GLY A 61 13.70 -13.67 -23.63
CA GLY A 61 13.60 -14.79 -22.70
C GLY A 61 12.93 -14.47 -21.37
N ALA A 62 12.76 -13.19 -21.02
CA ALA A 62 11.99 -12.77 -19.85
C ALA A 62 10.49 -12.63 -20.13
N ARG A 63 10.07 -12.66 -21.41
CA ARG A 63 8.67 -12.45 -21.79
C ARG A 63 7.82 -13.65 -21.42
N VAL A 64 6.73 -13.36 -20.72
CA VAL A 64 5.67 -14.33 -20.45
C VAL A 64 4.72 -14.40 -21.66
N SER A 65 4.06 -15.54 -21.89
CA SER A 65 3.23 -15.74 -23.08
C SER A 65 1.99 -14.83 -23.12
N ASP A 66 1.44 -14.60 -24.32
CA ASP A 66 0.25 -13.76 -24.48
C ASP A 66 -0.99 -14.34 -23.80
N SER A 67 -1.14 -15.66 -23.79
CA SER A 67 -2.25 -16.35 -23.11
C SER A 67 -2.19 -16.16 -21.60
N GLU A 68 -0.99 -16.24 -21.01
CA GLU A 68 -0.76 -15.96 -19.59
C GLU A 68 -0.99 -14.48 -19.26
N GLY A 69 -0.59 -13.56 -20.15
CA GLY A 69 -0.89 -12.13 -19.99
C GLY A 69 -2.38 -11.83 -20.04
N LEU A 70 -3.13 -12.48 -20.93
CA LEU A 70 -4.59 -12.33 -20.99
C LEU A 70 -5.26 -12.90 -19.73
N ASP A 71 -4.79 -14.04 -19.25
CA ASP A 71 -5.26 -14.64 -18.00
C ASP A 71 -4.97 -13.74 -16.78
N ALA A 72 -3.77 -13.18 -16.68
CA ALA A 72 -3.40 -12.24 -15.62
C ALA A 72 -4.29 -10.98 -15.64
N ASN A 73 -4.57 -10.43 -16.83
CA ASN A 73 -5.50 -9.30 -16.98
C ASN A 73 -6.92 -9.65 -16.53
N ARG A 74 -7.42 -10.85 -16.84
CA ARG A 74 -8.75 -11.30 -16.36
C ARG A 74 -8.80 -11.40 -14.85
N GLN A 75 -7.80 -12.00 -14.22
CA GLN A 75 -7.73 -12.15 -12.77
C GLN A 75 -7.61 -10.80 -12.07
N MET A 76 -6.73 -9.92 -12.55
CA MET A 76 -6.58 -8.56 -12.02
C MET A 76 -7.86 -7.74 -12.21
N GLY A 77 -8.53 -7.84 -13.36
CA GLY A 77 -9.81 -7.18 -13.61
C GLY A 77 -10.91 -7.64 -12.64
N ALA A 78 -10.99 -8.94 -12.37
CA ALA A 78 -11.93 -9.48 -11.38
C ALA A 78 -11.62 -8.97 -9.96
N LEU A 79 -10.35 -8.88 -9.58
CA LEU A 79 -9.92 -8.30 -8.31
C LEU A 79 -10.32 -6.82 -8.19
N VAL A 80 -10.04 -6.02 -9.22
CA VAL A 80 -10.40 -4.59 -9.26
C VAL A 80 -11.91 -4.42 -9.16
N ASN A 81 -12.70 -5.22 -9.88
CA ASN A 81 -14.15 -5.16 -9.82
C ASN A 81 -14.67 -5.43 -8.41
N ARG A 82 -14.22 -6.52 -7.80
CA ARG A 82 -14.60 -6.90 -6.43
C ARG A 82 -14.20 -5.81 -5.43
N MET A 83 -12.97 -5.32 -5.50
CA MET A 83 -12.46 -4.37 -4.52
C MET A 83 -13.11 -3.00 -4.66
N LEU A 84 -13.18 -2.43 -5.86
CA LEU A 84 -13.62 -1.05 -6.04
C LEU A 84 -15.14 -0.91 -6.13
N PHE A 85 -15.85 -1.93 -6.61
CA PHE A 85 -17.29 -1.83 -6.87
C PHE A 85 -18.16 -2.64 -5.91
N GLU A 86 -17.57 -3.51 -5.09
CA GLU A 86 -18.31 -4.29 -4.09
C GLU A 86 -17.80 -4.01 -2.67
N VAL A 87 -16.52 -4.25 -2.40
CA VAL A 87 -15.95 -4.18 -1.03
C VAL A 87 -15.73 -2.74 -0.57
N CYS A 88 -15.07 -1.91 -1.38
CA CYS A 88 -14.71 -0.51 -1.08
C CYS A 88 -15.55 0.48 -1.89
N ALA A 89 -16.80 0.14 -2.20
CA ALA A 89 -17.64 0.92 -3.11
C ALA A 89 -17.95 2.33 -2.59
N SER A 90 -18.16 2.47 -1.26
CA SER A 90 -18.40 3.76 -0.60
C SER A 90 -17.20 4.69 -0.72
N GLU A 91 -16.02 4.18 -0.40
CA GLU A 91 -14.74 4.89 -0.39
C GLU A 91 -14.35 5.23 -1.82
N THR A 92 -14.56 4.32 -2.76
CA THR A 92 -14.34 4.56 -4.20
C THR A 92 -15.20 5.71 -4.67
N ARG A 93 -16.50 5.73 -4.32
CA ARG A 93 -17.40 6.84 -4.68
C ARG A 93 -16.95 8.16 -4.06
N ALA A 94 -16.61 8.15 -2.77
CA ALA A 94 -16.16 9.35 -2.05
C ALA A 94 -14.85 9.90 -2.64
N ALA A 95 -13.88 9.03 -2.95
CA ALA A 95 -12.63 9.41 -3.61
C ALA A 95 -12.89 10.06 -4.97
N ILE A 96 -13.71 9.42 -5.82
CA ILE A 96 -14.05 9.99 -7.13
C ILE A 96 -14.70 11.38 -7.00
N GLN A 97 -15.59 11.56 -6.04
CA GLN A 97 -16.25 12.85 -5.79
C GLN A 97 -15.29 13.92 -5.24
N GLY A 98 -14.32 13.52 -4.41
CA GLY A 98 -13.39 14.42 -3.75
C GLY A 98 -12.22 14.90 -4.62
N GLN A 99 -11.67 14.03 -5.46
CA GLN A 99 -10.43 14.30 -6.23
C GLN A 99 -10.51 13.93 -7.72
N GLY A 100 -11.65 13.45 -8.19
CA GLY A 100 -11.84 13.00 -9.57
C GLY A 100 -11.50 11.52 -9.77
N ARG A 101 -11.99 10.98 -10.90
CA ARG A 101 -11.93 9.55 -11.20
C ARG A 101 -10.50 9.03 -11.35
N ASP A 102 -9.69 9.71 -12.15
CA ASP A 102 -8.37 9.20 -12.52
C ASP A 102 -7.44 9.16 -11.30
N ALA A 103 -7.43 10.22 -10.50
CA ALA A 103 -6.68 10.28 -9.24
C ALA A 103 -7.17 9.27 -8.20
N ALA A 104 -8.47 8.98 -8.13
CA ALA A 104 -9.00 7.95 -7.23
C ALA A 104 -8.55 6.53 -7.65
N LEU A 105 -8.58 6.25 -8.96
CA LEU A 105 -8.11 4.97 -9.49
C LEU A 105 -6.60 4.81 -9.34
N GLU A 106 -5.82 5.87 -9.60
CA GLU A 106 -4.37 5.87 -9.39
C GLU A 106 -4.01 5.52 -7.95
N ALA A 107 -4.69 6.15 -6.97
CA ALA A 107 -4.49 5.85 -5.56
C ALA A 107 -4.78 4.37 -5.24
N ALA A 108 -5.86 3.81 -5.78
CA ALA A 108 -6.18 2.39 -5.59
C ALA A 108 -5.13 1.46 -6.22
N PHE A 109 -4.68 1.73 -7.45
CA PHE A 109 -3.65 0.94 -8.12
C PHE A 109 -2.29 1.03 -7.43
N ASN A 110 -1.92 2.20 -6.90
CA ASN A 110 -0.73 2.35 -6.08
C ASN A 110 -0.82 1.47 -4.83
N MET A 111 -1.98 1.40 -4.19
CA MET A 111 -2.18 0.52 -3.03
C MET A 111 -2.16 -0.96 -3.36
N PHE A 112 -2.77 -1.39 -4.47
CA PHE A 112 -2.66 -2.76 -4.96
C PHE A 112 -1.18 -3.14 -5.11
N GLY A 113 -0.40 -2.31 -5.81
CA GLY A 113 1.03 -2.52 -6.03
C GLY A 113 1.85 -2.54 -4.74
N GLN A 114 1.61 -1.58 -3.84
CA GLN A 114 2.33 -1.51 -2.56
C GLN A 114 2.08 -2.75 -1.70
N ARG A 115 0.82 -3.19 -1.59
CA ARG A 115 0.48 -4.38 -0.81
C ARG A 115 1.08 -5.64 -1.44
N ALA A 116 1.00 -5.76 -2.77
CA ALA A 116 1.61 -6.86 -3.50
C ALA A 116 3.12 -6.93 -3.29
N MET A 117 3.83 -5.80 -3.38
CA MET A 117 5.27 -5.76 -3.16
C MET A 117 5.65 -6.08 -1.72
N THR A 118 4.88 -5.56 -0.74
CA THR A 118 5.12 -5.86 0.68
C THR A 118 5.00 -7.35 0.96
N ASP A 119 3.95 -7.99 0.44
CA ASP A 119 3.71 -9.43 0.62
C ASP A 119 4.75 -10.27 -0.13
N LEU A 120 5.09 -9.89 -1.37
CA LEU A 120 6.10 -10.58 -2.17
C LEU A 120 7.48 -10.53 -1.53
N MET A 121 7.87 -9.38 -0.96
CA MET A 121 9.13 -9.23 -0.22
C MET A 121 9.12 -10.01 1.10
N GLY A 122 7.95 -10.30 1.67
CA GLY A 122 7.82 -11.21 2.80
C GLY A 122 8.16 -12.68 2.48
N ASN A 123 8.23 -13.05 1.19
CA ASN A 123 8.61 -14.40 0.78
C ASN A 123 10.14 -14.61 0.91
N PRO A 124 10.59 -15.71 1.55
CA PRO A 124 12.01 -15.95 1.80
C PRO A 124 12.84 -16.13 0.51
N ASP A 125 12.29 -16.73 -0.55
CA ASP A 125 13.01 -16.97 -1.80
C ASP A 125 13.22 -15.66 -2.58
N VAL A 126 12.20 -14.79 -2.56
CA VAL A 126 12.31 -13.43 -3.12
C VAL A 126 13.34 -12.63 -2.33
N MET A 127 13.24 -12.64 -1.00
CA MET A 127 14.15 -11.90 -0.15
C MET A 127 15.59 -12.38 -0.27
N ALA A 128 15.80 -13.70 -0.38
CA ALA A 128 17.11 -14.27 -0.64
C ALA A 128 17.71 -13.79 -1.97
N SER A 129 16.87 -13.57 -2.99
CA SER A 129 17.30 -13.00 -4.28
C SER A 129 17.67 -11.52 -4.16
N VAL A 130 16.89 -10.74 -3.41
CA VAL A 130 17.13 -9.29 -3.23
C VAL A 130 18.38 -9.01 -2.39
N ILE A 131 18.59 -9.76 -1.30
CA ILE A 131 19.73 -9.53 -0.39
C ILE A 131 21.08 -9.73 -1.09
N GLN A 132 21.15 -10.52 -2.17
CA GLN A 132 22.36 -10.66 -2.99
C GLN A 132 22.88 -9.33 -3.54
N LEU A 133 22.04 -8.31 -3.67
CA LEU A 133 22.45 -6.94 -4.00
C LEU A 133 23.57 -6.42 -3.08
N GLY A 134 23.56 -6.82 -1.80
CA GLY A 134 24.55 -6.39 -0.81
C GLY A 134 26.00 -6.71 -1.21
N ALA A 135 26.22 -7.78 -1.99
CA ALA A 135 27.54 -8.13 -2.51
C ALA A 135 28.11 -7.09 -3.50
N TYR A 136 27.25 -6.25 -4.06
CA TYR A 136 27.60 -5.22 -5.05
C TYR A 136 27.53 -3.79 -4.48
N VAL A 137 27.15 -3.63 -3.22
CA VAL A 137 27.10 -2.33 -2.53
C VAL A 137 28.46 -2.05 -1.88
N ASP A 138 28.94 -0.80 -1.99
CA ASP A 138 30.17 -0.35 -1.33
C ASP A 138 29.96 -0.33 0.20
N GLN A 139 30.40 -1.42 0.82
CA GLN A 139 30.29 -1.61 2.27
C GLN A 139 31.12 -0.59 3.05
N GLN A 140 32.23 -0.10 2.50
CA GLN A 140 33.06 0.89 3.17
C GLN A 140 32.34 2.23 3.26
N ARG A 141 31.73 2.67 2.16
CA ARG A 141 30.91 3.90 2.15
C ARG A 141 29.66 3.74 3.01
N LEU A 142 29.01 2.58 2.99
CA LEU A 142 27.84 2.33 3.84
C LEU A 142 28.19 2.39 5.33
N ASN A 143 29.31 1.76 5.73
CA ASN A 143 29.78 1.79 7.10
C ASN A 143 30.19 3.19 7.57
N ALA A 144 30.76 4.01 6.68
CA ALA A 144 31.11 5.40 6.99
C ALA A 144 29.89 6.29 7.26
N LEU A 145 28.71 5.92 6.73
CA LEU A 145 27.44 6.63 6.95
C LEU A 145 26.64 6.06 8.13
N THR A 146 27.01 4.89 8.63
CA THR A 146 26.28 4.23 9.71
C THR A 146 26.84 4.74 11.03
N PRO A 147 26.02 5.39 11.89
CA PRO A 147 26.46 5.78 13.22
C PRO A 147 26.98 4.55 13.98
N PRO A 148 28.02 4.68 14.84
CA PRO A 148 28.43 3.58 15.69
C PRO A 148 27.22 3.10 16.50
N ALA A 149 27.01 1.78 16.54
CA ALA A 149 25.92 1.19 17.29
C ALA A 149 26.02 1.68 18.75
N THR A 150 25.01 2.42 19.21
CA THR A 150 24.81 2.68 20.63
C THR A 150 24.53 1.35 21.30
N GLN A 151 25.53 0.81 21.98
CA GLN A 151 25.37 -0.26 22.98
C GLN A 151 24.62 0.30 24.18
#